data_AF-A0AAW6CU12-F1
#
_entry.id   AF-A0AAW6CU12-F1
#
_cell.length_a   1.000
_cell.length_b   1.000
_cell.length_c   1.000
_cell.angle_alpha   90.00
_cell.angle_beta   90.00
_cell.angle_gamma   90.00
#
_symmetry.space_group_name_H-M   'P 1'
#
loop_
_entity.id
_entity.type
_entity.pdbx_description
1 polymer ?
#
loop_
_entity_poly.entity_id
_entity_poly.type
_entity_poly.pdbx_seq_one_letter_code
_entity_poly.pdbx_strand_id
1 'polypeptide(L)'
;MALAFPGIICYGTGLFAMAGFIKDSRDRKIYRVLNIFGLTPWLCLHIFYILLLAIYAYMGSNGYQGADEICHAVYSSLSWIVPLSEAFMLPPFIYYMYLQLRGKTCFSRLGGFLGANVLVNYGVLYVVSLIMPDIPARLGFKNGLMSESMIILFAVLIICTVKNIHGVADEEKFTLIP
;
A
#
# COMPACT_ATOMS: atom_id res chain seq x y z
N MET A 1 17.01 7.30 3.41
CA MET A 1 17.16 6.08 2.57
C MET A 1 17.10 4.78 3.37
N ALA A 2 17.78 4.65 4.52
CA ALA A 2 17.76 3.41 5.33
C ALA A 2 16.35 2.97 5.80
N LEU A 3 15.42 3.91 6.01
CA LEU A 3 14.05 3.61 6.45
C LEU A 3 13.14 3.04 5.34
N ALA A 4 13.52 3.19 4.06
CA ALA A 4 12.68 2.71 2.94
C ALA A 4 12.67 1.17 2.86
N PHE A 5 13.80 0.52 3.13
CA PHE A 5 13.94 -0.94 3.07
C PHE A 5 13.11 -1.68 4.12
N PRO A 6 13.15 -1.31 5.42
CA PRO A 6 12.25 -1.86 6.42
C PRO A 6 10.77 -1.64 6.05
N GLY A 7 10.44 -0.46 5.50
CA GLY A 7 9.09 -0.15 5.01
C GLY A 7 8.64 -1.12 3.91
N ILE A 8 9.49 -1.38 2.91
CA ILE A 8 9.24 -2.33 1.81
C ILE A 8 8.99 -3.75 2.34
N ILE A 9 9.83 -4.21 3.27
CA ILE A 9 9.70 -5.55 3.86
C ILE A 9 8.39 -5.66 4.64
N CYS A 10 8.13 -4.71 5.55
CA CYS A 10 6.89 -4.69 6.33
C CYS A 10 5.64 -4.64 5.43
N TYR A 11 5.70 -3.84 4.36
CA TYR A 11 4.60 -3.72 3.40
C TYR A 11 4.34 -5.02 2.66
N GLY A 12 5.39 -5.64 2.08
CA GLY A 12 5.29 -6.93 1.42
C GLY A 12 4.72 -7.99 2.37
N THR A 13 5.30 -8.13 3.57
CA THR A 13 4.83 -9.08 4.59
C THR A 13 3.36 -8.86 4.94
N GLY A 14 2.93 -7.60 5.13
CA GLY A 14 1.54 -7.28 5.43
C GLY A 14 0.57 -7.69 4.32
N LEU A 15 0.92 -7.43 3.06
CA LEU A 15 0.11 -7.86 1.90
C LEU A 15 0.02 -9.38 1.79
N PHE A 16 1.13 -10.10 2.01
CA PHE A 16 1.13 -11.56 2.00
C PHE A 16 0.35 -12.16 3.18
N ALA A 17 0.46 -11.57 4.37
CA ALA A 17 -0.31 -11.96 5.55
C ALA A 17 -1.82 -11.78 5.33
N MET A 18 -2.21 -10.74 4.58
CA MET A 18 -3.62 -10.48 4.23
C MET A 18 -4.27 -11.63 3.45
N ALA A 19 -3.47 -12.39 2.68
CA ALA A 19 -3.92 -13.58 1.97
C ALA A 19 -4.44 -14.68 2.93
N GLY A 20 -3.93 -14.72 4.17
CA GLY A 20 -4.37 -15.65 5.22
C GLY A 20 -5.82 -15.46 5.65
N PHE A 21 -6.38 -14.25 5.47
CA PHE A 21 -7.77 -13.91 5.80
C PHE A 21 -8.76 -14.20 4.66
N ILE A 22 -8.29 -14.79 3.56
CA ILE A 22 -9.11 -15.30 2.47
C ILE A 22 -9.47 -16.76 2.76
N LYS A 23 -10.76 -17.08 2.69
CA LYS A 23 -11.30 -18.41 3.05
C LYS A 23 -10.94 -19.50 2.04
N ASP A 24 -10.96 -19.17 0.75
CA ASP A 24 -10.70 -20.13 -0.33
C ASP A 24 -9.21 -20.17 -0.70
N SER A 25 -8.66 -21.38 -0.86
CA SER A 25 -7.27 -21.62 -1.24
C SER A 25 -6.96 -21.15 -2.67
N ARG A 26 -7.94 -21.22 -3.58
CA ARG A 26 -7.78 -20.75 -4.96
C ARG A 26 -7.65 -19.23 -5.01
N ASP A 27 -8.57 -18.53 -4.37
CA ASP A 27 -8.57 -17.06 -4.32
C ASP A 27 -7.33 -16.54 -3.56
N ARG A 28 -6.85 -17.26 -2.54
CA ARG A 28 -5.58 -16.97 -1.85
C ARG A 28 -4.38 -17.01 -2.80
N LYS A 29 -4.29 -18.03 -3.67
CA LYS A 29 -3.19 -18.13 -4.66
C LYS A 29 -3.25 -16.99 -5.67
N ILE A 30 -4.44 -16.68 -6.19
CA ILE A 30 -4.64 -15.57 -7.14
C ILE A 30 -4.20 -14.25 -6.49
N TYR A 31 -4.63 -13.99 -5.25
CA TYR A 31 -4.27 -12.79 -4.51
C TYR A 31 -2.76 -12.68 -4.25
N ARG A 32 -2.09 -13.78 -3.85
CA ARG A 32 -0.62 -13.81 -3.69
C ARG A 32 0.11 -13.48 -5.00
N VAL A 33 -0.35 -14.03 -6.13
CA VAL A 33 0.22 -13.74 -7.45
C VAL A 33 0.04 -12.27 -7.82
N LEU A 34 -1.17 -11.73 -7.64
CA LEU A 34 -1.44 -10.31 -7.88
C LEU A 34 -0.55 -9.42 -7.02
N ASN A 35 -0.33 -9.75 -5.75
CA ASN A 35 0.58 -9.02 -4.87
C ASN A 35 2.02 -9.01 -5.39
N ILE A 36 2.55 -10.15 -5.88
CA ILE A 36 3.91 -10.20 -6.45
C ILE A 36 4.03 -9.26 -7.66
N PHE A 37 3.05 -9.32 -8.57
CA PHE A 37 3.02 -8.46 -9.75
C PHE A 37 2.84 -6.99 -9.39
N GLY A 38 2.06 -6.66 -8.35
CA GLY A 38 1.86 -5.28 -7.89
C GLY A 38 3.05 -4.71 -7.10
N LEU A 39 3.78 -5.55 -6.35
CA LEU A 39 4.97 -5.14 -5.59
C LEU A 39 6.13 -4.73 -6.50
N THR A 40 6.25 -5.32 -7.69
CA THR A 40 7.35 -5.05 -8.62
C THR A 40 7.34 -3.60 -9.14
N PRO A 41 6.24 -3.08 -9.74
CA PRO A 41 6.12 -1.67 -10.11
C PRO A 41 6.26 -0.72 -8.92
N TRP A 42 5.76 -1.10 -7.75
CA TRP A 42 5.88 -0.28 -6.54
C TRP A 42 7.34 -0.07 -6.12
N LEU A 43 8.15 -1.13 -6.17
CA LEU A 43 9.59 -1.04 -5.90
C LEU A 43 10.30 -0.18 -6.96
N CYS A 44 9.96 -0.35 -8.24
CA CYS A 44 10.49 0.46 -9.33
C CYS A 44 10.18 1.96 -9.15
N LEU A 45 8.94 2.29 -8.77
CA LEU A 45 8.52 3.65 -8.46
C LEU A 45 9.32 4.25 -7.29
N HIS A 46 9.55 3.47 -6.23
CA HIS A 46 10.36 3.92 -5.08
C HIS A 46 11.80 4.19 -5.48
N ILE A 47 12.41 3.29 -6.25
CA ILE A 47 13.78 3.47 -6.75
C ILE A 47 13.87 4.72 -7.62
N PHE A 48 12.88 4.95 -8.49
CA PHE A 48 12.81 6.14 -9.35
C PHE A 48 12.79 7.44 -8.54
N TYR A 49 11.91 7.56 -7.54
CA TYR A 49 11.87 8.76 -6.69
C TYR A 49 13.12 8.93 -5.82
N ILE A 50 13.66 7.83 -5.29
CA ILE A 50 14.92 7.84 -4.53
C ILE A 50 16.06 8.36 -5.40
N LEU A 51 16.14 7.95 -6.66
CA LEU A 51 17.17 8.40 -7.58
C LEU A 51 17.06 9.91 -7.83
N LEU A 52 15.85 10.43 -8.07
CA LEU A 52 15.62 11.88 -8.23
C LEU A 52 16.07 12.67 -6.99
N LEU A 53 15.68 12.21 -5.80
CA LEU A 53 16.08 12.85 -4.54
C LEU A 53 17.59 12.78 -4.30
N ALA A 54 18.23 11.66 -4.64
CA ALA A 54 19.67 11.49 -4.51
C ALA A 54 20.44 12.40 -5.46
N ILE A 55 20.01 12.50 -6.72
CA ILE A 55 20.56 13.43 -7.72
C ILE A 55 20.44 14.86 -7.20
N TYR A 56 19.23 15.26 -6.76
CA TYR A 56 18.99 16.59 -6.22
C TYR A 56 19.89 16.92 -5.03
N ALA A 57 19.96 16.03 -4.05
CA ALA A 57 20.78 16.22 -2.85
C ALA A 57 22.29 16.31 -3.18
N TYR A 58 22.78 15.47 -4.10
CA TYR A 58 24.17 15.51 -4.54
C TYR A 58 24.49 16.81 -5.28
N MET A 59 23.63 17.24 -6.20
CA MET A 59 23.86 18.47 -6.97
C MET A 59 23.76 19.73 -6.10
N GLY A 60 22.75 19.78 -5.21
CA GLY A 60 22.57 20.88 -4.27
C GLY A 60 23.72 21.01 -3.27
N SER A 61 24.24 19.89 -2.74
CA SER A 61 25.39 19.91 -1.82
C SER A 61 26.70 20.33 -2.47
N ASN A 62 26.84 20.17 -3.79
CA ASN A 62 28.00 20.62 -4.57
C ASN A 62 27.82 22.04 -5.16
N GLY A 63 26.77 22.77 -4.77
CA GLY A 63 26.54 24.17 -5.18
C GLY A 63 26.05 24.33 -6.63
N TYR A 64 25.58 23.26 -7.27
CA TYR A 64 25.05 23.33 -8.63
C TYR A 64 23.63 23.94 -8.62
N GLN A 65 23.47 25.12 -9.23
CA GLN A 65 22.21 25.87 -9.20
C GLN A 65 21.12 25.32 -10.13
N GLY A 66 21.45 24.46 -11.10
CA GLY A 66 20.49 23.85 -12.02
C GLY A 66 19.95 22.47 -11.59
N ALA A 67 20.03 22.13 -10.29
CA ALA A 67 19.62 20.82 -9.79
C ALA A 67 18.12 20.56 -10.06
N ASP A 68 17.29 21.59 -9.91
CA ASP A 68 15.85 21.54 -10.19
C ASP A 68 15.56 21.26 -11.66
N GLU A 69 16.26 21.93 -12.58
CA GLU A 69 16.07 21.77 -14.03
C GLU A 69 16.37 20.34 -14.49
N ILE A 70 17.48 19.76 -14.00
CA ILE A 70 17.87 18.39 -14.32
C ILE A 70 16.88 17.39 -13.73
N CYS A 71 16.47 17.57 -12.47
CA CYS A 71 15.46 16.70 -11.86
C CYS A 71 14.12 16.78 -12.60
N HIS A 72 13.71 17.98 -13.03
CA HIS A 72 12.50 18.17 -13.83
C HIS A 72 12.60 17.50 -15.21
N ALA A 73 13.75 17.60 -15.89
CA ALA A 73 13.97 16.95 -17.18
C ALA A 73 13.91 15.41 -17.08
N VAL A 74 14.55 14.84 -16.05
CA VAL A 74 14.52 13.40 -15.77
C VAL A 74 13.09 12.97 -15.43
N TYR A 75 12.40 13.70 -14.55
CA TYR A 75 11.02 13.42 -14.20
C TYR A 75 10.10 13.48 -15.42
N SER A 76 10.17 14.56 -16.22
CA SER A 76 9.33 14.72 -17.41
C SER A 76 9.54 13.60 -18.44
N SER A 77 10.74 13.05 -18.54
CA SER A 77 11.05 11.97 -19.49
C SER A 77 10.52 10.60 -19.04
N LEU A 78 10.37 10.41 -17.74
CA LEU A 78 10.04 9.13 -17.10
C LEU A 78 8.72 9.16 -16.32
N SER A 79 7.99 10.28 -16.33
CA SER A 79 6.78 10.50 -15.53
C SER A 79 5.67 9.51 -15.85
N TRP A 80 5.65 8.96 -17.08
CA TRP A 80 4.73 7.90 -17.51
C TRP A 80 4.84 6.62 -16.65
N ILE A 81 5.98 6.39 -15.99
CA ILE A 81 6.17 5.26 -15.07
C ILE A 81 5.25 5.39 -13.86
N VAL A 82 4.93 6.61 -13.42
CA VAL A 82 4.09 6.87 -12.26
C VAL A 82 2.66 6.33 -12.44
N PRO A 83 1.87 6.81 -13.43
CA PRO A 83 0.50 6.31 -13.61
C PRO A 83 0.47 4.84 -14.03
N LEU A 84 1.50 4.35 -14.74
CA LEU A 84 1.58 2.94 -15.10
C LEU A 84 1.78 2.06 -13.87
N SER A 85 2.69 2.45 -12.96
CA SER A 85 2.96 1.72 -11.73
C SER A 85 1.73 1.73 -10.81
N GLU A 86 1.05 2.87 -10.69
CA GLU A 86 -0.23 2.97 -9.97
C GLU A 86 -1.29 2.02 -10.54
N ALA A 87 -1.43 1.97 -11.87
CA ALA A 87 -2.38 1.09 -12.53
C ALA A 87 -2.10 -0.40 -12.25
N PHE A 88 -0.83 -0.82 -12.20
CA PHE A 88 -0.46 -2.21 -11.87
C PHE A 88 -0.50 -2.54 -10.37
N MET A 89 -0.51 -1.53 -9.51
CA MET A 89 -0.63 -1.71 -8.05
C MET A 89 -2.09 -1.83 -7.58
N LEU A 90 -3.07 -1.37 -8.36
CA LEU A 90 -4.49 -1.44 -8.01
C LEU A 90 -5.13 -2.86 -8.01
N PRO A 91 -4.78 -3.79 -8.93
CA PRO A 91 -5.45 -5.10 -9.05
C PRO A 91 -5.55 -5.91 -7.76
N PRO A 92 -4.50 -6.02 -6.91
CA PRO A 92 -4.62 -6.70 -5.63
C PRO A 92 -5.70 -6.09 -4.73
N PHE A 93 -5.80 -4.76 -4.66
CA PHE A 93 -6.77 -4.07 -3.81
C PHE A 93 -8.20 -4.19 -4.36
N ILE A 94 -8.36 -4.08 -5.68
CA ILE A 94 -9.65 -4.30 -6.34
C ILE A 94 -10.13 -5.74 -6.13
N TYR A 95 -9.23 -6.72 -6.31
CA TYR A 95 -9.57 -8.12 -6.13
C TYR A 95 -9.91 -8.43 -4.66
N TYR A 96 -9.18 -7.85 -3.70
CA TYR A 96 -9.49 -8.01 -2.28
C TYR A 96 -10.85 -7.39 -1.90
N MET A 97 -11.17 -6.21 -2.44
CA MET A 97 -12.49 -5.58 -2.28
C MET A 97 -13.59 -6.47 -2.86
N TYR A 98 -13.38 -7.03 -4.04
CA TYR A 98 -14.31 -7.99 -4.64
C TYR A 98 -14.54 -9.21 -3.74
N LEU A 99 -13.47 -9.79 -3.17
CA LEU A 99 -13.59 -10.93 -2.25
C LEU A 99 -14.35 -10.57 -0.97
N GLN A 100 -14.16 -9.36 -0.43
CA GLN A 100 -14.92 -8.87 0.72
C GLN A 100 -16.40 -8.71 0.41
N LEU A 101 -16.75 -8.09 -0.73
CA LEU A 101 -18.14 -7.92 -1.15
C LEU A 101 -18.85 -9.26 -1.36
N ARG A 102 -18.11 -10.31 -1.76
CA ARG A 102 -18.63 -11.68 -1.93
C ARG A 102 -18.62 -12.49 -0.63
N GLY A 103 -18.24 -11.92 0.51
CA GLY A 103 -18.19 -12.61 1.81
C GLY A 103 -17.14 -13.72 1.90
N LYS A 104 -16.17 -13.73 0.97
CA LYS A 104 -15.10 -14.73 0.86
C LYS A 104 -13.90 -14.45 1.76
N THR A 105 -13.92 -13.34 2.50
CA THR A 105 -12.92 -13.00 3.51
C THR A 105 -13.50 -13.17 4.91
N CYS A 106 -12.63 -13.22 5.92
CA CYS A 106 -13.02 -13.30 7.33
C CYS A 106 -13.66 -11.98 7.86
N PHE A 107 -13.54 -10.88 7.12
CA PHE A 107 -13.99 -9.54 7.55
C PHE A 107 -15.37 -9.15 7.01
N SER A 108 -16.36 -10.04 7.09
CA SER A 108 -17.69 -9.85 6.48
C SER A 108 -18.62 -8.87 7.23
N ARG A 109 -18.27 -8.40 8.43
CA ARG A 109 -19.05 -7.39 9.18
C ARG A 109 -18.66 -5.97 8.80
N LEU A 110 -19.62 -5.04 8.86
CA LEU A 110 -19.47 -3.61 8.52
C LEU A 110 -18.24 -2.93 9.15
N GLY A 111 -17.93 -3.26 10.42
CA GLY A 111 -16.75 -2.74 11.12
C GLY A 111 -15.40 -3.29 10.62
N GLY A 112 -15.40 -4.52 10.08
CA GLY A 112 -14.23 -5.10 9.40
C GLY A 112 -14.10 -4.58 7.97
N PHE A 113 -15.21 -4.32 7.28
CA PHE A 113 -15.22 -3.79 5.91
C PHE A 113 -14.60 -2.39 5.81
N LEU A 114 -14.91 -1.49 6.75
CA LEU A 114 -14.39 -0.13 6.76
C LEU A 114 -12.88 -0.08 7.01
N GLY A 115 -12.37 -0.84 7.98
CA GLY A 115 -10.95 -0.80 8.36
C GLY A 115 -10.05 -1.78 7.61
N ALA A 116 -10.58 -2.93 7.19
CA ALA A 116 -9.81 -3.97 6.51
C ALA A 116 -9.82 -3.82 4.98
N ASN A 117 -10.23 -2.67 4.44
CA ASN A 117 -10.20 -2.42 3.00
C ASN A 117 -9.43 -1.14 2.69
N VAL A 118 -8.33 -1.29 1.95
CA VAL A 118 -7.47 -0.19 1.54
C VAL A 118 -8.21 0.84 0.70
N LEU A 119 -9.05 0.42 -0.25
CA LEU A 119 -9.77 1.35 -1.13
C LEU A 119 -10.83 2.13 -0.38
N VAL A 120 -11.47 1.51 0.62
CA VAL A 120 -12.43 2.19 1.49
C VAL A 120 -11.71 3.19 2.40
N ASN A 121 -10.62 2.77 3.06
CA ASN A 121 -9.77 3.66 3.84
C ASN A 121 -9.30 4.84 2.98
N TYR A 122 -8.85 4.58 1.76
CA TYR A 122 -8.40 5.60 0.82
C TYR A 122 -9.51 6.58 0.49
N GLY A 123 -10.72 6.11 0.19
CA GLY A 123 -11.88 6.97 -0.07
C GLY A 123 -12.23 7.85 1.14
N VAL A 124 -12.22 7.29 2.35
CA VAL A 124 -12.47 8.05 3.59
C VAL A 124 -11.40 9.11 3.81
N LEU A 125 -10.12 8.73 3.74
CA LEU A 125 -9.01 9.67 3.92
C LEU A 125 -8.98 10.74 2.82
N TYR A 126 -9.37 10.39 1.58
CA TYR A 126 -9.50 11.35 0.49
C TYR A 126 -10.56 12.40 0.80
N VAL A 127 -11.74 12.00 1.31
CA VAL A 127 -12.78 12.94 1.76
C VAL A 127 -12.27 13.84 2.89
N VAL A 128 -11.53 13.27 3.87
CA VAL A 128 -10.87 14.07 4.92
C VAL A 128 -9.90 15.10 4.31
N SER A 129 -9.13 14.70 3.30
CA SER A 129 -8.18 15.59 2.62
C SER A 129 -8.85 16.77 1.89
N LEU A 130 -10.14 16.64 1.51
CA LEU A 130 -10.90 17.72 0.86
C LEU A 130 -11.34 18.80 1.86
N ILE A 131 -11.49 18.45 3.14
CA ILE A 131 -11.94 19.35 4.20
C ILE A 131 -10.75 20.05 4.88
N MET A 132 -9.53 19.53 4.69
CA MET A 132 -8.31 20.13 5.25
C MET A 132 -7.98 21.49 4.61
N PRO A 133 -7.44 22.43 5.41
CA PRO A 133 -7.00 23.73 4.90
C PRO A 133 -5.88 23.58 3.86
N ASP A 134 -5.79 24.58 2.97
CA ASP A 134 -4.79 24.72 1.90
C ASP A 134 -3.37 24.99 2.45
N ILE A 135 -2.83 24.03 3.21
CA ILE A 135 -1.49 24.09 3.81
C ILE A 135 -0.59 22.98 3.24
N PRO A 136 0.75 23.12 3.30
CA PRO A 136 1.68 22.08 2.83
C PRO A 136 1.44 20.69 3.44
N ALA A 137 0.92 20.64 4.67
CA ALA A 137 0.52 19.39 5.32
C ALA A 137 -0.57 18.65 4.53
N ARG A 138 -1.52 19.35 3.88
CA ARG A 138 -2.54 18.72 3.03
C ARG A 138 -1.93 18.10 1.78
N LEU A 139 -0.90 18.73 1.20
CA LEU A 139 -0.19 18.17 0.04
C LEU A 139 0.58 16.90 0.43
N GLY A 140 1.29 16.93 1.57
CA GLY A 140 1.93 15.74 2.13
C GLY A 140 0.92 14.62 2.42
N PHE A 141 -0.22 14.95 3.02
CA PHE A 141 -1.29 14.01 3.31
C PHE A 141 -1.89 13.40 2.03
N LYS A 142 -2.20 14.21 1.00
CA LYS A 142 -2.72 13.73 -0.29
C LYS A 142 -1.75 12.76 -0.99
N ASN A 143 -0.46 13.06 -0.96
CA ASN A 143 0.58 12.19 -1.54
C ASN A 143 0.79 10.92 -0.71
N GLY A 144 0.49 10.95 0.59
CA GLY A 144 0.61 9.82 1.50
C GLY A 144 -0.57 8.85 1.46
N LEU A 145 -1.76 9.28 0.98
CA LEU A 145 -3.07 8.66 1.26
C LEU A 145 -3.09 7.13 1.17
N MET A 146 -2.42 6.59 0.15
CA MET A 146 -2.29 5.15 -0.06
C MET A 146 -1.58 4.49 1.15
N SER A 147 -0.43 5.03 1.53
CA SER A 147 0.37 4.55 2.67
C SER A 147 -0.37 4.66 3.99
N GLU A 148 -1.10 5.76 4.25
CA GLU A 148 -1.90 5.83 5.49
C GLU A 148 -3.07 4.83 5.47
N SER A 149 -3.70 4.62 4.32
CA SER A 149 -4.77 3.61 4.16
C SER A 149 -4.28 2.20 4.47
N MET A 150 -3.03 1.91 4.11
CA MET A 150 -2.35 0.64 4.43
C MET A 150 -2.01 0.51 5.90
N ILE A 151 -1.56 1.59 6.54
CA ILE A 151 -1.27 1.60 7.98
C ILE A 151 -2.55 1.27 8.77
N ILE A 152 -3.68 1.87 8.41
CA ILE A 152 -4.98 1.57 9.02
C ILE A 152 -5.32 0.09 8.87
N LEU A 153 -5.18 -0.44 7.64
CA LEU A 153 -5.41 -1.86 7.37
C LEU A 153 -4.49 -2.74 8.24
N PHE A 154 -3.19 -2.48 8.26
CA PHE A 154 -2.24 -3.29 9.03
C PHE A 154 -2.52 -3.24 10.53
N ALA A 155 -2.89 -2.07 11.06
CA ALA A 155 -3.33 -1.95 12.45
C ALA A 155 -4.56 -2.82 12.74
N VAL A 156 -5.55 -2.83 11.84
CA VAL A 156 -6.73 -3.70 11.94
C VAL A 156 -6.35 -5.17 11.89
N LEU A 157 -5.49 -5.57 10.96
CA LEU A 157 -5.01 -6.96 10.86
C LEU A 157 -4.26 -7.40 12.13
N ILE A 158 -3.41 -6.54 12.68
CA ILE A 158 -2.68 -6.82 13.94
C ILE A 158 -3.67 -6.97 15.09
N ILE A 159 -4.62 -6.05 15.25
CA ILE A 159 -5.64 -6.11 16.31
C ILE A 159 -6.46 -7.41 16.19
N CYS A 160 -6.88 -7.77 14.98
CA CYS A 160 -7.65 -9.00 14.75
C CYS A 160 -6.83 -10.25 15.00
N THR A 161 -5.54 -10.23 14.65
CA THR A 161 -4.59 -11.33 14.94
C THR A 161 -4.39 -11.48 16.45
N VAL A 162 -4.08 -10.40 17.17
CA VAL A 162 -3.84 -10.42 18.62
C VAL A 162 -5.11 -10.81 19.40
N LYS A 163 -6.28 -10.36 18.97
CA LYS A 163 -7.56 -10.72 19.60
C LYS A 163 -8.09 -12.09 19.17
N ASN A 164 -7.33 -12.84 18.36
CA ASN A 164 -7.74 -14.11 17.76
C ASN A 164 -9.13 -14.05 17.07
N ILE A 165 -9.47 -12.87 16.53
CA ILE A 165 -10.73 -12.65 15.82
C ILE A 165 -10.55 -13.27 14.43
N HIS A 166 -11.02 -14.51 14.29
CA HIS A 166 -11.04 -15.32 13.06
C HIS A 166 -9.72 -15.99 12.62
N GLY A 167 -8.76 -16.19 13.54
CA GLY A 167 -7.65 -17.12 13.38
C GLY A 167 -6.71 -16.85 12.20
N VAL A 168 -5.44 -16.61 12.48
CA VAL A 168 -4.40 -16.73 11.43
C VAL A 168 -4.43 -18.18 10.96
N ALA A 169 -4.90 -18.40 9.74
CA ALA A 169 -5.07 -19.72 9.17
C ALA A 169 -3.70 -20.39 9.00
N ASP A 170 -3.33 -21.22 9.98
CA ASP A 170 -2.27 -22.21 9.86
C ASP A 170 -2.68 -23.20 8.77
N GLU A 171 -1.83 -23.41 7.77
CA GLU A 171 -2.17 -24.20 6.57
C GLU A 171 -2.40 -25.70 6.88
N GLU A 172 -2.14 -26.16 8.12
CA GLU A 172 -2.28 -27.58 8.49
C GLU A 172 -3.36 -27.89 9.54
N LYS A 173 -3.86 -26.93 10.31
CA LYS A 173 -4.88 -27.19 11.34
C LYS A 173 -5.89 -26.06 11.44
N PHE A 174 -7.08 -26.29 10.89
CA PHE A 174 -8.32 -25.60 11.28
C PHE A 174 -8.71 -26.02 12.71
N THR A 175 -7.88 -25.69 13.69
CA THR A 175 -8.31 -25.65 15.08
C THR A 175 -8.43 -24.19 15.45
N LEU A 176 -9.68 -23.73 15.58
CA LEU A 176 -9.98 -22.56 16.38
C LEU A 176 -9.39 -22.85 17.76
N ILE A 177 -8.24 -22.23 18.06
CA ILE A 177 -7.73 -22.25 19.44
C ILE A 177 -8.80 -21.51 20.24
N PRO A 178 -9.43 -22.16 21.23
CA PRO A 178 -10.56 -21.61 21.98
C PRO A 178 -10.21 -20.30 22.67
#